data_AF-B9TK43-F1
#
_entry.id   AF-B9TK43-F1
#
_cell.length_a   1.000
_cell.length_b   1.000
_cell.length_c   1.000
_cell.angle_alpha   90.00
_cell.angle_beta   90.00
_cell.angle_gamma   90.00
#
_symmetry.space_group_name_H-M   'P 1'
#
loop_
_entity.id
_entity.type
_entity.pdbx_description
1 polymer ?
#
loop_
_entity_poly.entity_id
_entity_poly.type
_entity_poly.pdbx_seq_one_letter_code
_entity_poly.pdbx_strand_id
1 'polypeptide(L)'
;MASKTGVAPTSVLARKNVSTGKYVDLGNTCANIGDMFGGSTVSYASKTGSYCASPKVGPTYWTTQTKNSSQNVFGSANYELTPTTTLYAEALYGQNRSTQNTRGPSWTSRSLTDSYFWNQNTNAYETWSRYISPEEIGGVQRFNRTWDDQASSLSFGIKGSVPGTATWNYEAGYTASLYKSQDHRPRLLSNVDSFFLGPKLG
;
A
#
# COMPACT_ATOMS: atom_id res chain seq x y z
N MET A 1 -2.64 18.05 11.68
CA MET A 1 -1.70 17.21 10.90
C MET A 1 -0.28 17.64 11.20
N ALA A 2 0.63 16.69 11.39
CA ALA A 2 2.05 16.97 11.64
C ALA A 2 2.73 17.57 10.40
N SER A 3 3.81 18.32 10.59
CA SER A 3 4.63 18.93 9.53
C SER A 3 6.11 18.82 9.89
N LYS A 4 6.98 18.61 8.90
CA LYS A 4 8.43 18.69 9.13
C LYS A 4 8.87 20.15 9.27
N THR A 5 9.62 20.45 10.32
CA THR A 5 10.21 21.78 10.57
C THR A 5 11.74 21.71 10.49
N GLY A 6 12.41 22.79 10.05
CA GLY A 6 13.87 22.85 9.97
C GLY A 6 14.51 22.01 8.85
N VAL A 7 13.71 21.43 7.94
CA VAL A 7 14.15 20.66 6.77
C VAL A 7 13.43 21.19 5.53
N ALA A 8 14.07 21.09 4.37
CA ALA A 8 13.43 21.45 3.10
C ALA A 8 12.11 20.68 2.92
N PRO A 9 11.01 21.37 2.55
CA PRO A 9 9.72 20.73 2.32
C PRO A 9 9.79 19.78 1.12
N THR A 10 8.88 18.82 1.09
CA THR A 10 8.84 17.85 -0.02
C THR A 10 8.21 18.49 -1.24
N SER A 11 8.80 18.29 -2.42
CA SER A 11 8.23 18.74 -3.70
C SER A 11 6.87 18.08 -3.93
N VAL A 12 5.88 18.92 -4.23
CA VAL A 12 4.48 18.56 -4.51
C VAL A 12 4.19 18.69 -6.01
N LEU A 13 4.75 19.71 -6.65
CA LEU A 13 4.71 19.89 -8.10
C LEU A 13 6.01 20.56 -8.53
N ALA A 14 6.70 19.96 -9.49
CA ALA A 14 7.91 20.55 -10.05
C ALA A 14 8.07 20.22 -11.52
N ARG A 15 8.59 21.20 -12.27
CA ARG A 15 9.10 21.07 -13.63
C ARG A 15 10.59 21.36 -13.61
N LYS A 16 11.40 20.50 -14.19
CA LYS A 16 12.86 20.66 -14.17
C LYS A 16 13.43 20.44 -15.56
N ASN A 17 14.25 21.37 -16.03
CA ASN A 17 15.03 21.21 -17.25
C ASN A 17 16.15 20.19 -16.99
N VAL A 18 16.19 19.13 -17.79
CA VAL A 18 17.07 17.97 -17.57
C VAL A 18 18.53 18.36 -17.78
N SER A 19 18.83 19.15 -18.82
CA SER A 19 20.20 19.53 -19.19
C SER A 19 20.84 20.48 -18.17
N THR A 20 20.08 21.45 -17.66
CA THR A 20 20.61 22.46 -16.72
C THR A 20 20.42 22.09 -15.25
N GLY A 21 19.53 21.14 -14.97
CA GLY A 21 19.12 20.78 -13.62
C GLY A 21 18.34 21.88 -12.89
N LYS A 22 17.91 22.94 -13.57
CA LYS A 22 17.15 24.04 -12.98
C LYS A 22 15.64 23.78 -13.03
N TYR A 23 14.92 24.22 -12.01
CA TYR A 23 13.47 24.26 -12.01
C TYR A 23 12.98 25.32 -12.99
N VAL A 24 11.93 24.96 -13.72
CA VAL A 24 11.20 25.86 -14.61
C VAL A 24 10.15 26.57 -13.77
N ASP A 25 10.04 27.88 -13.92
CA ASP A 25 9.09 28.69 -13.17
C ASP A 25 7.65 28.20 -13.42
N LEU A 26 6.90 28.07 -12.32
CA LEU A 26 5.51 27.62 -12.29
C LEU A 26 4.54 28.80 -12.19
N GLY A 27 5.05 30.04 -12.10
CA GLY A 27 4.24 31.23 -11.91
C GLY A 27 3.32 31.10 -10.70
N ASN A 28 2.04 31.43 -10.87
CA ASN A 28 1.04 31.39 -9.79
C ASN A 28 0.49 29.99 -9.49
N THR A 29 0.98 28.93 -10.16
CA THR A 29 0.43 27.57 -10.01
C THR A 29 0.46 27.09 -8.56
N CYS A 30 1.51 27.39 -7.80
CA CYS A 30 1.60 26.95 -6.40
C CYS A 30 0.53 27.59 -5.50
N ALA A 31 0.06 28.80 -5.82
CA ALA A 31 -1.05 29.42 -5.11
C ALA A 31 -2.39 28.75 -5.45
N ASN A 32 -2.57 28.35 -6.72
CA ASN A 32 -3.79 27.68 -7.19
C ASN A 32 -4.01 26.29 -6.56
N ILE A 33 -2.93 25.63 -6.11
CA ILE A 33 -2.98 24.35 -5.41
C ILE A 33 -2.61 24.49 -3.92
N GLY A 34 -2.70 25.71 -3.37
CA GLY A 34 -2.27 26.02 -2.00
C GLY A 34 -3.07 25.26 -0.92
N ASP A 35 -4.31 24.90 -1.23
CA ASP A 35 -5.24 24.13 -0.41
C ASP A 35 -4.84 22.65 -0.25
N MET A 36 -4.00 22.13 -1.14
CA MET A 36 -3.51 20.76 -1.10
C MET A 36 -2.65 20.47 0.14
N PHE A 37 -2.68 19.23 0.62
CA PHE A 37 -2.02 18.79 1.86
C PHE A 37 -2.50 19.58 3.08
N GLY A 38 -3.82 19.78 3.20
CA GLY A 38 -4.41 20.58 4.27
C GLY A 38 -3.87 22.00 4.31
N GLY A 39 -3.88 22.68 3.16
CA GLY A 39 -3.57 24.11 3.05
C GLY A 39 -2.11 24.49 3.25
N SER A 40 -1.16 23.56 3.07
CA SER A 40 0.27 23.83 3.34
C SER A 40 1.15 23.79 2.11
N THR A 41 0.57 23.81 0.92
CA THR A 41 1.34 23.87 -0.32
C THR A 41 1.74 25.32 -0.58
N VAL A 42 3.04 25.54 -0.75
CA VAL A 42 3.64 26.87 -0.91
C VAL A 42 4.68 26.85 -2.04
N SER A 43 4.98 28.02 -2.60
CA SER A 43 6.16 28.18 -3.46
C SER A 43 7.42 28.12 -2.62
N TYR A 44 8.35 27.23 -2.96
CA TYR A 44 9.62 27.07 -2.27
C TYR A 44 10.77 27.40 -3.22
N ALA A 45 11.54 28.42 -2.88
CA ALA A 45 12.71 28.85 -3.64
C ALA A 45 13.97 28.07 -3.21
N SER A 46 14.72 27.57 -4.20
CA SER A 46 16.00 26.90 -4.00
C SER A 46 17.07 27.51 -4.91
N LYS A 47 18.34 27.14 -4.71
CA LYS A 47 19.45 27.59 -5.57
C LYS A 47 19.25 27.25 -7.05
N THR A 48 18.45 26.22 -7.36
CA THR A 48 18.17 25.75 -8.71
C THR A 48 16.84 26.26 -9.25
N GLY A 49 16.15 27.17 -8.56
CA GLY A 49 14.84 27.70 -8.94
C GLY A 49 13.73 27.32 -7.96
N SER A 50 12.49 27.69 -8.30
CA SER A 50 11.32 27.55 -7.43
C SER A 50 10.40 26.40 -7.87
N TYR A 51 9.76 25.75 -6.90
CA TYR A 51 8.78 24.68 -7.13
C TYR A 51 7.72 24.69 -6.03
N CYS A 52 6.60 23.98 -6.24
CA CYS A 52 5.58 23.89 -5.20
C CYS A 52 5.94 22.78 -4.23
N ALA A 53 5.91 23.08 -2.93
CA ALA A 53 6.32 22.16 -1.90
C ALA A 53 5.38 22.22 -0.69
N SER A 54 5.38 21.14 0.11
CA SER A 54 4.64 21.10 1.36
C SER A 54 5.46 20.39 2.45
N PRO A 55 5.48 20.92 3.70
CA PRO A 55 6.12 20.25 4.82
C PRO A 55 5.29 19.07 5.36
N LYS A 56 4.04 18.92 4.91
CA LYS A 56 3.11 17.89 5.39
C LYS A 56 3.15 16.60 4.56
N VAL A 57 3.68 16.60 3.32
CA VAL A 57 3.71 15.40 2.45
C VAL A 57 4.23 14.16 3.16
N GLY A 58 5.39 14.27 3.81
CA GLY A 58 6.04 13.17 4.52
C GLY A 58 5.14 12.56 5.60
N PRO A 59 4.70 13.32 6.62
CA PRO A 59 3.84 12.79 7.67
C PRO A 59 2.42 12.43 7.19
N THR A 60 1.90 13.03 6.11
CA THR A 60 0.54 12.76 5.62
C THR A 60 0.33 11.30 5.26
N TYR A 61 1.29 10.65 4.60
CA TYR A 61 1.17 9.28 4.11
C TYR A 61 1.98 8.27 4.94
N TRP A 62 2.47 8.67 6.11
CA TRP A 62 3.29 7.83 6.96
C TRP A 62 2.48 7.29 8.14
N THR A 63 2.09 6.03 8.03
CA THR A 63 1.43 5.28 9.09
C THR A 63 2.43 5.03 10.22
N THR A 64 2.10 5.48 11.42
CA THR A 64 2.91 5.24 12.63
C THR A 64 2.66 3.87 13.25
N GLN A 65 1.45 3.35 13.12
CA GLN A 65 1.07 2.00 13.57
C GLN A 65 0.26 1.29 12.49
N THR A 66 0.76 0.16 12.02
CA THR A 66 0.03 -0.71 11.08
C THR A 66 -1.26 -1.17 11.73
N LYS A 67 -2.40 -0.88 11.09
CA LYS A 67 -3.68 -1.41 11.55
C LYS A 67 -3.70 -2.91 11.30
N ASN A 68 -4.07 -3.69 12.32
CA ASN A 68 -4.23 -5.12 12.21
C ASN A 68 -5.63 -5.52 12.68
N SER A 69 -6.30 -6.38 11.93
CA SER A 69 -7.58 -6.98 12.30
C SER A 69 -7.50 -8.48 12.07
N SER A 70 -7.62 -9.25 13.14
CA SER A 70 -7.56 -10.70 13.10
C SER A 70 -8.88 -11.32 13.56
N GLN A 71 -9.22 -12.46 12.97
CA GLN A 71 -10.34 -13.29 13.34
C GLN A 71 -9.86 -14.74 13.31
N ASN A 72 -10.21 -15.51 14.34
CA ASN A 72 -9.89 -16.93 14.40
C ASN A 72 -11.16 -17.69 14.79
N VAL A 73 -11.37 -18.82 14.11
CA VAL A 73 -12.50 -19.72 14.32
C VAL A 73 -11.92 -21.12 14.50
N PHE A 74 -12.39 -21.80 15.54
CA PHE A 74 -12.09 -23.19 15.82
C PHE A 74 -13.40 -23.94 15.96
N GLY A 75 -13.45 -25.14 15.41
CA GLY A 75 -14.53 -26.09 15.62
C GLY A 75 -13.98 -27.49 15.74
N SER A 76 -14.58 -28.29 16.63
CA SER A 76 -14.28 -29.70 16.75
C SER A 76 -15.55 -30.52 16.87
N ALA A 77 -15.48 -31.76 16.40
CA ALA A 77 -16.53 -32.74 16.48
C ALA A 77 -15.93 -34.08 16.89
N ASN A 78 -16.62 -34.79 17.78
CA ASN A 78 -16.28 -36.15 18.17
C ASN A 78 -17.50 -37.03 17.94
N TYR A 79 -17.28 -38.23 17.39
CA TYR A 79 -18.31 -39.22 17.17
C TYR A 79 -17.88 -40.56 17.75
N GLU A 80 -18.63 -41.05 18.72
CA GLU A 80 -18.38 -42.35 19.36
C GLU A 80 -18.89 -43.47 18.44
N LEU A 81 -17.96 -44.21 17.83
CA LEU A 81 -18.30 -45.40 17.05
C LEU A 81 -18.65 -46.57 17.97
N THR A 82 -17.91 -46.70 19.05
CA THR A 82 -18.08 -47.70 20.12
C THR A 82 -17.70 -47.07 21.45
N PRO A 83 -17.96 -47.72 22.60
CA PRO A 83 -17.54 -47.21 23.91
C PRO A 83 -16.02 -47.00 24.06
N THR A 84 -15.21 -47.57 23.16
CA THR A 84 -13.74 -47.49 23.21
C THR A 84 -13.12 -46.86 21.97
N THR A 85 -13.93 -46.39 21.01
CA THR A 85 -13.44 -45.86 19.72
C THR A 85 -14.21 -44.61 19.34
N THR A 86 -13.47 -43.52 19.11
CA THR A 86 -14.01 -42.20 18.79
C THR A 86 -13.35 -41.68 17.52
N LEU A 87 -14.16 -41.27 16.55
CA LEU A 87 -13.71 -40.43 15.45
C LEU A 87 -13.67 -38.99 15.92
N TYR A 88 -12.65 -38.24 15.51
CA TYR A 88 -12.58 -36.81 15.73
C TYR A 88 -12.38 -36.07 14.40
N ALA A 89 -12.88 -34.85 14.35
CA ALA A 89 -12.60 -33.89 13.31
C ALA A 89 -12.41 -32.51 13.95
N GLU A 90 -11.41 -31.77 13.48
CA GLU A 90 -11.08 -30.42 13.96
C GLU A 90 -10.83 -29.51 12.78
N ALA A 91 -11.39 -28.30 12.82
CA ALA A 91 -11.20 -27.28 11.82
C ALA A 91 -10.73 -25.98 12.48
N LEU A 92 -9.71 -25.37 11.90
CA LEU A 92 -9.17 -24.07 12.27
C LEU A 92 -9.22 -23.17 11.05
N TYR A 93 -9.68 -21.94 11.23
CA TYR A 93 -9.61 -20.88 10.24
C TYR A 93 -9.18 -19.58 10.91
N GLY A 94 -8.10 -19.00 10.41
CA GLY A 94 -7.58 -17.70 10.80
C GLY A 94 -7.58 -16.76 9.61
N GLN A 95 -8.04 -15.53 9.82
CA GLN A 95 -7.94 -14.45 8.86
C GLN A 95 -7.30 -13.24 9.53
N ASN A 96 -6.29 -12.67 8.89
CA ASN A 96 -5.62 -11.47 9.35
C ASN A 96 -5.54 -10.45 8.21
N ARG A 97 -6.05 -9.24 8.46
CA ARG A 97 -5.93 -8.10 7.55
C ARG A 97 -5.04 -7.05 8.18
N SER A 98 -3.90 -6.78 7.55
CA SER A 98 -3.06 -5.65 7.91
C SER A 98 -3.23 -4.50 6.91
N THR A 99 -3.13 -3.26 7.37
CA THR A 99 -3.29 -2.07 6.54
C THR A 99 -2.29 -1.00 6.96
N GLN A 100 -1.49 -0.51 6.02
CA GLN A 100 -0.59 0.62 6.24
C GLN A 100 -0.35 1.42 4.97
N ASN A 101 0.15 2.63 5.17
CA ASN A 101 0.67 3.50 4.15
C ASN A 101 2.01 4.08 4.61
N THR A 102 3.05 4.00 3.79
CA THR A 102 4.37 4.59 4.11
C THR A 102 4.80 5.63 3.10
N ARG A 103 4.07 5.78 1.98
CA ARG A 103 4.38 6.71 0.88
C ARG A 103 3.11 7.02 0.11
N GLY A 104 2.88 8.29 -0.18
CA GLY A 104 1.74 8.67 -0.99
C GLY A 104 1.94 8.43 -2.49
N PRO A 105 0.87 8.65 -3.26
CA PRO A 105 0.92 8.53 -4.71
C PRO A 105 1.79 9.65 -5.29
N SER A 106 2.75 9.27 -6.12
CA SER A 106 3.61 10.20 -6.84
C SER A 106 3.73 9.77 -8.29
N TRP A 107 3.79 10.76 -9.17
CA TRP A 107 4.02 10.58 -10.59
C TRP A 107 5.26 11.36 -11.01
N THR A 108 6.04 10.75 -11.90
CA THR A 108 7.10 11.42 -12.66
C THR A 108 6.87 11.10 -14.13
N SER A 109 6.95 12.13 -14.97
CA SER A 109 6.75 12.03 -16.42
C SER A 109 7.57 10.89 -17.00
N ARG A 110 6.94 9.95 -17.73
CA ARG A 110 7.63 8.86 -18.43
C ARG A 110 8.51 7.99 -17.53
N SER A 111 8.17 7.87 -16.24
CA SER A 111 8.94 7.11 -15.22
C SER A 111 9.22 5.64 -15.54
N LEU A 112 8.45 5.02 -16.43
CA LEU A 112 8.69 3.64 -16.89
C LEU A 112 9.71 3.55 -18.04
N THR A 113 10.19 4.69 -18.52
CA THR A 113 11.13 4.81 -19.64
C THR A 113 12.22 5.82 -19.24
N ASP A 114 12.27 6.98 -19.89
CA ASP A 114 13.39 7.92 -19.79
C ASP A 114 13.24 8.91 -18.62
N SER A 115 12.06 8.99 -17.99
CA SER A 115 11.73 9.94 -16.93
C SER A 115 11.74 11.44 -17.33
N TYR A 116 11.77 11.74 -18.63
CA TYR A 116 11.68 13.09 -19.19
C TYR A 116 11.02 13.07 -20.58
N PHE A 117 10.66 14.24 -21.09
CA PHE A 117 10.12 14.42 -22.44
C PHE A 117 10.56 15.76 -23.04
N TRP A 118 10.47 15.90 -24.36
CA TRP A 118 10.70 17.17 -25.04
C TRP A 118 9.46 18.07 -24.90
N ASN A 119 9.62 19.25 -24.30
CA ASN A 119 8.56 20.24 -24.17
C ASN A 119 8.73 21.33 -25.24
N GLN A 120 7.84 21.34 -26.24
CA GLN A 120 7.88 22.32 -27.34
C GLN A 120 7.68 23.77 -26.87
N ASN A 121 6.97 23.99 -25.76
CA ASN A 121 6.72 25.33 -25.23
C ASN A 121 7.98 26.00 -24.67
N THR A 122 8.94 25.20 -24.21
CA THR A 122 10.19 25.68 -23.59
C THR A 122 11.43 25.31 -24.40
N ASN A 123 11.26 24.58 -25.50
CA ASN A 123 12.34 24.04 -26.33
C ASN A 123 13.42 23.34 -25.50
N ALA A 124 12.99 22.51 -24.55
CA ALA A 124 13.88 21.81 -23.64
C ALA A 124 13.35 20.43 -23.27
N TYR A 125 14.27 19.52 -22.93
CA TYR A 125 13.93 18.31 -22.21
C TYR A 125 13.59 18.63 -20.77
N GLU A 126 12.37 18.28 -20.36
CA GLU A 126 11.87 18.51 -19.02
C GLU A 126 11.47 17.19 -18.34
N THR A 127 11.67 17.13 -17.03
CA THR A 127 11.08 16.13 -16.14
C THR A 127 10.04 16.82 -15.27
N TRP A 128 8.83 16.28 -15.28
CA TRP A 128 7.72 16.79 -14.48
C TRP A 128 7.43 15.80 -13.37
N SER A 129 7.15 16.30 -12.17
CA SER A 129 6.81 15.47 -11.03
C SER A 129 5.64 16.04 -10.26
N ARG A 130 4.79 15.14 -9.76
CA ARG A 130 3.61 15.46 -8.96
C ARG A 130 3.54 14.52 -7.77
N TYR A 131 3.37 15.06 -6.59
CA TYR A 131 2.91 14.33 -5.42
C TYR A 131 1.43 14.61 -5.25
N ILE A 132 0.64 13.54 -5.26
CA ILE A 132 -0.82 13.62 -5.20
C ILE A 132 -1.22 13.70 -3.73
N SER A 133 -2.07 14.64 -3.41
CA SER A 133 -2.54 14.96 -2.06
C SER A 133 -3.76 14.11 -1.66
N PRO A 134 -4.07 14.00 -0.36
CA PRO A 134 -5.29 13.34 0.10
C PRO A 134 -6.55 13.97 -0.48
N GLU A 135 -6.56 15.30 -0.63
CA GLU A 135 -7.70 16.05 -1.17
C GLU A 135 -8.02 15.63 -2.61
N GLU A 136 -7.00 15.34 -3.42
CA GLU A 136 -7.15 14.88 -4.82
C GLU A 136 -7.72 13.45 -4.94
N ILE A 137 -7.52 12.59 -3.93
CA ILE A 137 -7.91 11.17 -4.01
C ILE A 137 -9.09 10.80 -3.09
N GLY A 138 -9.65 11.77 -2.36
CA GLY A 138 -10.74 11.53 -1.42
C GLY A 138 -10.29 10.93 -0.09
N GLY A 139 -9.06 11.24 0.34
CA GLY A 139 -8.51 10.91 1.66
C GLY A 139 -7.30 9.97 1.63
N VAL A 140 -6.45 10.06 2.66
CA VAL A 140 -5.19 9.31 2.79
C VAL A 140 -5.39 7.79 2.70
N GLN A 141 -6.52 7.29 3.23
CA GLN A 141 -6.81 5.86 3.33
C GLN A 141 -7.01 5.20 1.96
N ARG A 142 -7.34 5.99 0.92
CA ARG A 142 -7.54 5.50 -0.46
C ARG A 142 -6.27 4.97 -1.10
N PHE A 143 -5.11 5.35 -0.58
CA PHE A 143 -3.81 4.87 -1.06
C PHE A 143 -3.14 3.85 -0.12
N ASN A 144 -3.88 3.32 0.85
CA ASN A 144 -3.33 2.29 1.72
C ASN A 144 -3.00 1.02 0.96
N ARG A 145 -1.98 0.33 1.46
CA ARG A 145 -1.68 -1.05 1.11
C ARG A 145 -2.33 -1.95 2.14
N THR A 146 -2.97 -3.01 1.68
CA THR A 146 -3.57 -4.03 2.54
C THR A 146 -2.96 -5.38 2.24
N TRP A 147 -2.79 -6.20 3.28
CA TRP A 147 -2.42 -7.60 3.15
C TRP A 147 -3.51 -8.44 3.82
N ASP A 148 -4.02 -9.40 3.07
CA ASP A 148 -5.02 -10.37 3.52
C ASP A 148 -4.36 -11.74 3.63
N ASP A 149 -4.15 -12.16 4.87
CA ASP A 149 -3.56 -13.46 5.21
C ASP A 149 -4.64 -14.39 5.73
N GLN A 150 -4.72 -15.59 5.18
CA GLN A 150 -5.68 -16.62 5.53
C GLN A 150 -4.94 -17.91 5.83
N ALA A 151 -5.20 -18.51 6.98
CA ALA A 151 -4.68 -19.79 7.39
C ALA A 151 -5.85 -20.72 7.70
N SER A 152 -5.82 -21.94 7.19
CA SER A 152 -6.84 -22.95 7.50
C SER A 152 -6.18 -24.29 7.76
N SER A 153 -6.75 -25.06 8.67
CA SER A 153 -6.35 -26.43 8.92
C SER A 153 -7.57 -27.29 9.18
N LEU A 154 -7.52 -28.52 8.66
CA LEU A 154 -8.54 -29.53 8.88
C LEU A 154 -7.81 -30.82 9.30
N SER A 155 -8.18 -31.34 10.45
CA SER A 155 -7.70 -32.60 11.00
C SER A 155 -8.86 -33.57 11.14
N PHE A 156 -8.62 -34.83 10.84
CA PHE A 156 -9.56 -35.91 11.16
C PHE A 156 -8.78 -37.15 11.55
N GLY A 157 -9.34 -37.92 12.47
CA GLY A 157 -8.68 -39.11 12.96
C GLY A 157 -9.59 -40.00 13.77
N ILE A 158 -8.99 -41.07 14.25
CA ILE A 158 -9.61 -42.09 15.09
C ILE A 158 -8.71 -42.30 16.30
N LYS A 159 -9.32 -42.35 17.48
CA LYS A 159 -8.63 -42.67 18.72
C LYS A 159 -9.43 -43.68 19.51
N GLY A 160 -8.75 -44.47 20.32
CA GLY A 160 -9.41 -45.47 21.14
C GLY A 160 -8.46 -46.35 21.94
N SER A 161 -8.99 -47.42 22.49
CA SER A 161 -8.24 -48.44 23.23
C SER A 161 -8.26 -49.78 22.49
N VAL A 162 -7.13 -50.49 22.49
CA VAL A 162 -7.02 -51.79 21.82
C VAL A 162 -7.87 -52.82 22.58
N PRO A 163 -8.85 -53.49 21.94
CA PRO A 163 -9.73 -54.46 22.60
C PRO A 163 -8.94 -55.58 23.28
N GLY A 164 -9.30 -55.91 24.52
CA GLY A 164 -8.64 -56.97 25.29
C GLY A 164 -7.33 -56.56 25.96
N THR A 165 -6.90 -55.31 25.82
CA THR A 165 -5.77 -54.75 26.57
C THR A 165 -6.22 -53.50 27.32
N ALA A 166 -6.15 -53.52 28.66
CA ALA A 166 -6.60 -52.40 29.49
C ALA A 166 -5.61 -51.22 29.51
N THR A 167 -4.48 -51.32 28.81
CA THR A 167 -3.33 -50.40 28.96
C THR A 167 -2.89 -49.72 27.67
N TRP A 168 -3.35 -50.16 26.50
CA TRP A 168 -2.87 -49.65 25.22
C TRP A 168 -3.95 -48.80 24.51
N ASN A 169 -3.60 -47.54 24.29
CA ASN A 169 -4.39 -46.60 23.49
C ASN A 169 -3.74 -46.40 22.12
N TYR A 170 -4.56 -46.09 21.12
CA TYR A 170 -4.10 -45.77 19.78
C TYR A 170 -4.72 -44.47 19.30
N GLU A 171 -4.02 -43.79 18.42
CA GLU A 171 -4.54 -42.66 17.64
C GLU A 171 -3.91 -42.70 16.25
N ALA A 172 -4.74 -42.48 15.24
CA ALA A 172 -4.31 -42.27 13.87
C ALA A 172 -5.09 -41.10 13.29
N GLY A 173 -4.39 -40.15 12.67
CA GLY A 173 -5.00 -38.94 12.14
C GLY A 173 -4.30 -38.43 10.90
N TYR A 174 -5.02 -37.60 10.15
CA TYR A 174 -4.52 -36.86 9.01
C TYR A 174 -4.90 -35.40 9.16
N THR A 175 -3.94 -34.53 8.88
CA THR A 175 -4.13 -33.08 8.92
C THR A 175 -3.66 -32.47 7.62
N ALA A 176 -4.51 -31.62 7.04
CA ALA A 176 -4.15 -30.73 5.96
C ALA A 176 -4.20 -29.29 6.43
N SER A 177 -3.31 -28.45 5.90
CA SER A 177 -3.33 -27.01 6.15
C SER A 177 -3.04 -26.24 4.88
N LEU A 178 -3.62 -25.03 4.79
CA LEU A 178 -3.45 -24.12 3.67
C LEU A 178 -3.22 -22.71 4.21
N TYR A 179 -2.23 -22.04 3.63
CA TYR A 179 -1.97 -20.62 3.85
C TYR A 179 -2.07 -19.85 2.52
N LYS A 180 -2.71 -18.68 2.56
CA LYS A 180 -2.81 -17.76 1.44
C LYS A 180 -2.54 -16.35 1.93
N SER A 181 -1.66 -15.64 1.24
CA SER A 181 -1.40 -14.21 1.46
C SER A 181 -1.67 -13.45 0.17
N GLN A 182 -2.40 -12.34 0.25
CA GLN A 182 -2.70 -11.48 -0.89
C GLN A 182 -2.40 -10.03 -0.55
N ASP A 183 -1.59 -9.37 -1.37
CA ASP A 183 -1.36 -7.93 -1.28
C ASP A 183 -2.30 -7.16 -2.20
N HIS A 184 -2.85 -6.06 -1.69
CA HIS A 184 -3.57 -5.09 -2.49
C HIS A 184 -2.93 -3.71 -2.32
N ARG A 185 -2.59 -3.10 -3.45
CA ARG A 185 -1.90 -1.81 -3.50
C ARG A 185 -2.37 -1.01 -4.72
N PRO A 186 -2.88 0.21 -4.52
CA PRO A 186 -3.27 1.07 -5.62
C PRO A 186 -2.06 1.42 -6.51
N ARG A 187 -2.29 1.50 -7.82
CA ARG A 187 -1.30 1.95 -8.81
C ARG A 187 -1.93 2.96 -9.74
N LEU A 188 -1.11 3.89 -10.22
CA LEU A 188 -1.49 4.78 -11.32
C LEU A 188 -1.76 3.94 -12.56
N LEU A 189 -2.77 4.33 -13.34
CA LEU A 189 -3.12 3.68 -14.59
C LEU A 189 -2.05 3.94 -15.67
N SER A 190 -2.02 3.09 -16.70
CA SER A 190 -1.03 3.18 -17.78
C SER A 190 -1.11 4.49 -18.58
N ASN A 191 -2.27 5.16 -18.58
CA ASN A 191 -2.49 6.45 -19.23
C ASN A 191 -2.14 7.66 -18.36
N VAL A 192 -1.47 7.48 -17.21
CA VAL A 192 -1.16 8.60 -16.31
C VAL A 192 -0.28 9.67 -16.96
N ASP A 193 0.63 9.28 -17.85
CA ASP A 193 1.45 10.26 -18.59
C ASP A 193 0.58 11.11 -19.51
N SER A 194 -0.38 10.53 -20.24
CA SER A 194 -1.27 11.30 -21.12
C SER A 194 -2.29 12.12 -20.33
N PHE A 195 -2.65 11.69 -19.12
CA PHE A 195 -3.47 12.48 -18.20
C PHE A 195 -2.79 13.80 -17.79
N PHE A 196 -1.50 13.76 -17.44
CA PHE A 196 -0.78 14.96 -16.99
C PHE A 196 -0.14 15.77 -18.12
N LEU A 197 0.34 15.11 -19.18
CA LEU A 197 1.06 15.77 -20.27
C LEU A 197 0.16 16.06 -21.48
N GLY A 198 -1.03 15.47 -21.54
CA GLY A 198 -1.87 15.49 -22.73
C GLY A 198 -1.40 14.48 -23.81
N PRO A 199 -1.98 14.56 -25.02
CA PRO A 199 -1.57 13.71 -26.13
C PRO A 199 -0.13 14.03 -26.59
N LYS A 200 0.61 13.00 -27.04
CA LYS A 200 1.92 13.20 -27.65
C LYS A 200 1.78 13.98 -28.97
N LEU A 201 2.68 14.93 -29.20
CA LEU A 201 2.63 15.84 -30.35
C LEU A 201 3.50 15.41 -31.54
N GLY A 202 4.16 14.24 -31.46
CA GLY A 202 5.11 13.76 -32.47
C GLY A 202 6.34 13.16 -31.81
#